data_AF-A0A957R6B6-F1
#
_entry.id   AF-A0A957R6B6-F1
#
_cell.length_a   1.000
_cell.length_b   1.000
_cell.length_c   1.000
_cell.angle_alpha   90.00
_cell.angle_beta   90.00
_cell.angle_gamma   90.00
#
_symmetry.space_group_name_H-M   'P 1'
#
loop_
_entity.id
_entity.type
_entity.pdbx_description
1 polymer ?
#
loop_
_entity_poly.entity_id
_entity_poly.type
_entity_poly.pdbx_seq_one_letter_code
_entity_poly.pdbx_strand_id
1 'polypeptide(L)'
;MLKNLNLRPLIWTAVLATALLTFTGTLLHLNNAASQQTFQRTNEPPYIRVLTNTYSTIPLVTVGEEMPQLSGKFGAYTATTRPFALSGIPDGLGVYETEDAYYVFLNHEIAAGFATYLADEGEERIDGARVSLLQFTKDWQLVGGKNLIETAVFEGITYTLNTTTGNYVDNNGLILNNGAHNNLYRFCSGSLAAEGFVDAQGQPTPIWFAPEESGQTGRGWAVSADGTAVALHGLG
;
A
#
# COMPACT_ATOMS: atom_id res chain seq x y z
N MET A 1 48.05 -18.46 58.04
CA MET A 1 48.64 -17.54 59.05
C MET A 1 49.24 -16.38 58.29
N LEU A 2 48.88 -15.14 58.67
CA LEU A 2 49.29 -13.87 58.05
C LEU A 2 50.80 -13.76 57.79
N LYS A 3 51.17 -13.00 56.73
CA LYS A 3 52.09 -11.86 56.91
C LYS A 3 52.04 -10.86 55.72
N ASN A 4 51.79 -9.63 56.14
CA ASN A 4 51.87 -8.32 55.49
C ASN A 4 53.06 -8.10 54.53
N LEU A 5 52.86 -7.19 53.57
CA LEU A 5 53.76 -6.03 53.42
C LEU A 5 53.07 -4.82 52.77
N ASN A 6 53.26 -3.68 53.44
CA ASN A 6 52.84 -2.31 53.14
C ASN A 6 53.48 -1.76 51.86
N LEU A 7 52.75 -0.92 51.12
CA LEU A 7 53.22 0.40 50.64
C LEU A 7 52.01 1.35 50.48
N ARG A 8 52.08 2.55 51.09
CA ARG A 8 51.21 3.73 50.87
C ARG A 8 51.97 4.74 49.98
N PRO A 9 51.43 5.94 49.69
CA PRO A 9 50.26 6.26 48.86
C PRO A 9 50.65 7.21 47.70
N LEU A 10 49.78 7.43 46.70
CA LEU A 10 49.90 8.61 45.85
C LEU A 10 48.57 9.35 45.76
N ILE A 11 48.65 10.61 46.16
CA ILE A 11 47.63 11.64 46.21
C ILE A 11 47.46 12.15 44.78
N TRP A 12 46.23 12.15 44.27
CA TRP A 12 45.84 13.02 43.16
C TRP A 12 44.56 13.77 43.53
N THR A 13 44.74 15.08 43.66
CA THR A 13 43.72 16.10 43.87
C THR A 13 42.87 16.21 42.61
N ALA A 14 41.59 15.86 42.68
CA ALA A 14 40.62 16.21 41.66
C ALA A 14 39.85 17.46 42.13
N VAL A 15 40.08 18.57 41.43
CA VAL A 15 39.39 19.85 41.62
C VAL A 15 37.95 19.68 41.13
N LEU A 16 36.98 19.80 42.04
CA LEU A 16 35.58 19.99 41.70
C LEU A 16 35.39 21.45 41.26
N ALA A 17 35.13 21.67 39.97
CA ALA A 17 34.62 22.93 39.47
C ALA A 17 33.17 22.72 39.00
N THR A 18 32.25 23.29 39.76
CA THR A 18 30.81 23.34 39.48
C THR A 18 30.58 24.31 38.32
N ALA A 19 30.15 23.80 37.16
CA ALA A 19 29.62 24.63 36.08
C ALA A 19 28.11 24.41 36.00
N LEU A 20 27.36 25.34 36.59
CA LEU A 20 25.92 25.44 36.48
C LEU A 20 25.60 26.08 35.11
N LEU A 21 25.35 25.27 34.08
CA LEU A 21 24.80 25.78 32.82
C LEU A 21 23.28 25.83 32.95
N THR A 22 22.72 27.04 33.01
CA THR A 22 21.30 27.28 32.74
C THR A 22 21.04 27.09 31.25
N PHE A 23 20.44 25.96 30.89
CA PHE A 23 20.00 25.64 29.54
C PHE A 23 18.61 26.27 29.32
N THR A 24 18.56 27.52 28.85
CA THR A 24 17.35 28.03 28.17
C THR A 24 17.37 27.48 26.75
N GLY A 25 16.98 26.20 26.62
CA GLY A 25 16.80 25.57 25.33
C GLY A 25 15.50 26.05 24.72
N THR A 26 15.59 27.05 23.84
CA THR A 26 14.57 27.33 22.84
C THR A 26 14.32 26.02 22.09
N LEU A 27 13.12 25.46 22.25
CA LEU A 27 12.70 24.26 21.53
C LEU A 27 12.57 24.65 20.04
N LEU A 28 13.66 24.49 19.28
CA LEU A 28 13.60 24.48 17.83
C LEU A 28 12.77 23.26 17.43
N HIS A 29 11.48 23.49 17.17
CA HIS A 29 10.67 22.61 16.37
C HIS A 29 11.32 22.56 14.99
N LEU A 30 12.24 21.61 14.80
CA LEU A 30 12.63 21.14 13.49
C LEU A 30 11.40 20.45 12.91
N ASN A 31 10.58 21.23 12.21
CA ASN A 31 9.64 20.66 11.25
C ASN A 31 10.49 19.93 10.22
N ASN A 32 10.68 18.62 10.42
CA ASN A 32 11.00 17.70 9.33
C ASN A 32 9.77 17.63 8.42
N ALA A 33 9.47 18.73 7.73
CA ALA A 33 8.71 18.68 6.50
C ALA A 33 9.65 18.01 5.50
N ALA A 34 9.68 16.68 5.50
CA ALA A 34 10.15 15.94 4.36
C ALA A 34 9.37 16.50 3.17
N SER A 35 10.06 17.16 2.24
CA SER A 35 9.45 17.61 1.01
C SER A 35 8.92 16.35 0.32
N GLN A 36 7.61 16.12 0.38
CA GLN A 36 6.98 15.09 -0.43
C GLN A 36 7.32 15.44 -1.87
N GLN A 37 8.11 14.57 -2.50
CA GLN A 37 8.42 14.69 -3.91
C GLN A 37 7.07 14.63 -4.65
N THR A 38 6.65 15.75 -5.21
CA THR A 38 5.39 15.84 -5.94
C THR A 38 5.60 15.20 -7.31
N PHE A 39 4.89 14.11 -7.56
CA PHE A 39 4.93 13.44 -8.86
C PHE A 39 4.05 14.24 -9.84
N GLN A 40 4.57 14.46 -11.06
CA GLN A 40 3.83 15.15 -12.11
C GLN A 40 2.65 14.29 -12.55
N ARG A 41 1.52 14.92 -12.86
CA ARG A 41 0.39 14.22 -13.46
C ARG A 41 0.78 13.68 -14.84
N THR A 42 0.08 12.63 -15.28
CA THR A 42 0.30 12.06 -16.60
C THR A 42 0.14 13.09 -17.71
N ASN A 43 0.95 12.97 -18.76
CA ASN A 43 0.84 13.78 -19.98
C ASN A 43 -0.02 13.09 -21.06
N GLU A 44 -0.51 11.88 -20.80
CA GLU A 44 -1.39 11.17 -21.73
C GLU A 44 -2.76 11.87 -21.84
N PRO A 45 -3.40 11.83 -23.02
CA PRO A 45 -4.71 12.43 -23.18
C PRO A 45 -5.75 11.71 -22.30
N PRO A 46 -6.75 12.43 -21.77
CA PRO A 46 -7.82 11.81 -21.01
C PRO A 46 -8.62 10.87 -21.92
N TYR A 47 -8.97 9.69 -21.40
CA TYR A 47 -9.87 8.75 -22.08
C TYR A 47 -11.28 9.32 -22.28
N ILE A 48 -11.68 10.29 -21.44
CA ILE A 48 -12.98 10.96 -21.52
C ILE A 48 -12.91 12.12 -22.50
N ARG A 49 -13.78 12.08 -23.52
CA ARG A 49 -13.99 13.22 -24.42
C ARG A 49 -15.01 14.18 -23.83
N VAL A 50 -14.59 15.40 -23.53
CA VAL A 50 -15.51 16.46 -23.10
C VAL A 50 -16.34 16.94 -24.29
N LEU A 51 -17.67 16.88 -24.18
CA LEU A 51 -18.61 17.26 -25.25
C LEU A 51 -19.00 18.74 -25.22
N THR A 52 -18.74 19.43 -24.11
CA THR A 52 -19.05 20.86 -23.91
C THR A 52 -17.88 21.58 -23.26
N ASN A 53 -17.80 22.90 -23.44
CA ASN A 53 -16.70 23.69 -22.87
C ASN A 53 -16.91 24.04 -21.38
N THR A 54 -17.90 23.42 -20.73
CA THR A 54 -18.27 23.70 -19.33
C THR A 54 -17.35 22.96 -18.34
N TYR A 55 -16.74 21.86 -18.79
CA TYR A 55 -15.88 21.04 -17.96
C TYR A 55 -14.49 20.93 -18.61
N SER A 56 -13.49 20.71 -17.77
CA SER A 56 -12.17 20.26 -18.19
C SER A 56 -11.86 18.94 -17.52
N THR A 57 -11.11 18.10 -18.23
CA THR A 57 -10.60 16.83 -17.73
C THR A 57 -9.12 16.99 -17.48
N ILE A 58 -8.67 16.60 -16.30
CA ILE A 58 -7.26 16.53 -15.95
C ILE A 58 -6.94 15.04 -15.78
N PRO A 59 -6.11 14.46 -16.65
CA PRO A 59 -5.68 13.09 -16.48
C PRO A 59 -4.74 13.03 -15.27
N LEU A 60 -4.90 12.01 -14.41
CA LEU A 60 -4.13 11.89 -13.17
C LEU A 60 -3.01 10.87 -13.31
N VAL A 61 -3.35 9.68 -13.81
CA VAL A 61 -2.46 8.54 -14.04
C VAL A 61 -2.93 7.78 -15.28
N THR A 62 -2.01 7.04 -15.91
CA THR A 62 -2.30 6.14 -17.03
C THR A 62 -1.66 4.77 -16.81
N VAL A 63 -2.10 3.76 -17.56
CA VAL A 63 -1.50 2.42 -17.50
C VAL A 63 -0.09 2.46 -18.10
N GLY A 64 0.86 1.77 -17.46
CA GLY A 64 2.27 1.73 -17.88
C GLY A 64 3.10 2.94 -17.45
N GLU A 65 2.51 3.99 -16.89
CA GLU A 65 3.31 5.05 -16.27
C GLU A 65 3.80 4.60 -14.89
N GLU A 66 5.10 4.68 -14.69
CA GLU A 66 5.72 4.39 -13.39
C GLU A 66 5.53 5.56 -12.42
N MET A 67 5.11 5.23 -11.21
CA MET A 67 4.99 6.15 -10.08
C MET A 67 5.76 5.62 -8.88
N PRO A 68 6.01 6.43 -7.84
CA PRO A 68 6.62 5.93 -6.61
C PRO A 68 5.79 4.81 -5.97
N GLN A 69 6.42 3.74 -5.56
CA GLN A 69 5.79 2.68 -4.78
C GLN A 69 5.54 3.19 -3.36
N LEU A 70 4.33 2.99 -2.85
CA LEU A 70 3.98 3.25 -1.45
C LEU A 70 4.48 2.14 -0.53
N SER A 71 5.03 2.52 0.62
CA SER A 71 5.39 1.64 1.73
C SER A 71 4.79 2.13 3.04
N GLY A 72 4.59 1.24 4.00
CA GLY A 72 3.95 1.54 5.28
C GLY A 72 2.52 0.97 5.37
N LYS A 73 1.69 1.62 6.18
CA LYS A 73 0.32 1.19 6.48
C LYS A 73 -0.70 2.24 6.05
N PHE A 74 -1.95 1.83 5.93
CA PHE A 74 -3.04 2.74 5.59
C PHE A 74 -3.11 3.94 6.54
N GLY A 75 -3.28 5.13 5.97
CA GLY A 75 -3.23 6.41 6.69
C GLY A 75 -1.82 6.94 6.98
N ALA A 76 -0.77 6.16 6.74
CA ALA A 76 0.62 6.54 7.04
C ALA A 76 1.62 5.97 6.03
N TYR A 77 1.28 6.00 4.74
CA TYR A 77 2.22 5.58 3.69
C TYR A 77 3.27 6.65 3.41
N THR A 78 4.41 6.18 2.92
CA THR A 78 5.47 7.01 2.36
C THR A 78 5.81 6.53 0.96
N ALA A 79 6.07 7.49 0.07
CA ALA A 79 6.61 7.20 -1.25
C ALA A 79 8.06 6.69 -1.12
N THR A 80 8.39 5.65 -1.87
CA THR A 80 9.74 5.10 -1.97
C THR A 80 10.37 5.44 -3.32
N THR A 81 11.64 5.11 -3.50
CA THR A 81 12.33 5.23 -4.80
C THR A 81 12.05 4.05 -5.73
N ARG A 82 11.33 3.02 -5.27
CA ARG A 82 10.97 1.88 -6.11
C ARG A 82 9.82 2.28 -7.03
N PRO A 83 9.85 1.91 -8.32
CA PRO A 83 8.73 2.17 -9.22
C PRO A 83 7.55 1.23 -8.94
N PHE A 84 6.36 1.74 -9.21
CA PHE A 84 5.10 1.00 -9.30
C PHE A 84 4.39 1.40 -10.59
N ALA A 85 3.86 0.45 -11.35
CA ALA A 85 3.09 0.72 -12.56
C ALA A 85 1.70 0.09 -12.48
N LEU A 86 0.69 0.82 -12.97
CA LEU A 86 -0.62 0.23 -13.24
C LEU A 86 -0.50 -0.69 -14.46
N SER A 87 -1.16 -1.84 -14.42
CA SER A 87 -1.15 -2.83 -15.52
C SER A 87 -2.55 -3.31 -15.84
N GLY A 88 -2.73 -3.92 -17.00
CA GLY A 88 -4.04 -4.43 -17.43
C GLY A 88 -5.03 -3.30 -17.72
N ILE A 89 -6.31 -3.57 -17.51
CA ILE A 89 -7.41 -2.63 -17.77
C ILE A 89 -7.91 -2.10 -16.42
N PRO A 90 -7.68 -0.81 -16.08
CA PRO A 90 -8.34 -0.16 -14.97
C PRO A 90 -9.85 -0.22 -15.13
N ASP A 91 -10.57 -0.62 -14.09
CA ASP A 91 -12.02 -0.73 -14.10
C ASP A 91 -12.61 0.00 -12.88
N GLY A 92 -13.39 -0.68 -12.04
CA GLY A 92 -14.00 -0.12 -10.84
C GLY A 92 -13.03 0.70 -9.99
N LEU A 93 -13.46 1.91 -9.63
CA LEU A 93 -12.74 2.78 -8.70
C LEU A 93 -13.60 3.24 -7.53
N GLY A 94 -12.94 3.51 -6.42
CA GLY A 94 -13.52 4.19 -5.27
C GLY A 94 -12.52 5.13 -4.62
N VAL A 95 -13.01 6.26 -4.12
CA VAL A 95 -12.20 7.27 -3.44
C VAL A 95 -12.57 7.30 -1.97
N TYR A 96 -11.58 7.11 -1.10
CA TYR A 96 -11.69 7.33 0.33
C TYR A 96 -10.93 8.61 0.70
N GLU A 97 -11.59 9.50 1.44
CA GLU A 97 -11.04 10.79 1.82
C GLU A 97 -10.64 10.80 3.30
N THR A 98 -9.44 11.32 3.57
CA THR A 98 -9.03 11.72 4.92
C THR A 98 -8.81 13.24 4.96
N GLU A 99 -8.49 13.76 6.15
CA GLU A 99 -8.09 15.16 6.33
C GLU A 99 -6.90 15.51 5.43
N ASP A 100 -5.93 14.61 5.32
CA ASP A 100 -4.64 14.88 4.67
C ASP A 100 -4.53 14.40 3.21
N ALA A 101 -5.34 13.42 2.79
CA ALA A 101 -5.15 12.73 1.52
C ALA A 101 -6.44 12.17 0.91
N TYR A 102 -6.34 11.82 -0.38
CA TYR A 102 -7.28 10.92 -1.05
C TYR A 102 -6.61 9.57 -1.29
N TYR A 103 -7.35 8.50 -1.06
CA TYR A 103 -6.94 7.13 -1.37
C TYR A 103 -7.87 6.57 -2.44
N VAL A 104 -7.30 6.19 -3.58
CA VAL A 104 -8.07 5.63 -4.69
C VAL A 104 -7.82 4.13 -4.74
N PHE A 105 -8.89 3.37 -4.52
CA PHE A 105 -8.94 1.92 -4.73
C PHE A 105 -9.31 1.68 -6.18
N LEU A 106 -8.57 0.83 -6.87
CA LEU A 106 -8.74 0.58 -8.29
C LEU A 106 -8.53 -0.90 -8.57
N ASN A 107 -9.53 -1.61 -9.09
CA ASN A 107 -9.31 -2.96 -9.59
C ASN A 107 -8.83 -2.94 -11.05
N HIS A 108 -8.11 -4.02 -11.37
CA HIS A 108 -7.56 -4.26 -12.70
C HIS A 108 -8.18 -5.52 -13.27
N GLU A 109 -8.86 -5.38 -14.40
CA GLU A 109 -9.48 -6.47 -15.12
C GLU A 109 -8.40 -7.27 -15.86
N ILE A 110 -7.87 -8.29 -15.18
CA ILE A 110 -6.82 -9.20 -15.68
C ILE A 110 -7.27 -10.63 -15.42
N ALA A 111 -7.29 -11.47 -16.44
CA ALA A 111 -7.62 -12.88 -16.28
C ALA A 111 -6.51 -13.63 -15.53
N ALA A 112 -6.88 -14.70 -14.82
CA ALA A 112 -5.86 -15.58 -14.21
C ALA A 112 -4.92 -16.18 -15.26
N GLY A 113 -3.66 -16.38 -14.88
CA GLY A 113 -2.61 -16.91 -15.75
C GLY A 113 -1.90 -15.84 -16.59
N PHE A 114 -2.35 -14.58 -16.55
CA PHE A 114 -1.59 -13.45 -17.07
C PHE A 114 -0.73 -12.85 -15.98
N ALA A 115 0.58 -12.83 -16.21
CA ALA A 115 1.53 -12.16 -15.34
C ALA A 115 1.60 -10.67 -15.67
N THR A 116 1.51 -9.82 -14.66
CA THR A 116 1.77 -8.38 -14.75
C THR A 116 2.86 -8.00 -13.77
N TYR A 117 3.68 -7.02 -14.14
CA TYR A 117 4.80 -6.60 -13.31
C TYR A 117 4.38 -5.45 -12.39
N LEU A 118 5.10 -5.31 -11.28
CA LEU A 118 4.95 -4.14 -10.42
C LEU A 118 5.65 -2.91 -11.02
N ALA A 119 6.59 -3.07 -11.95
CA ALA A 119 7.30 -2.02 -12.66
C ALA A 119 7.69 -2.51 -14.07
N ASP A 120 8.02 -1.60 -15.00
CA ASP A 120 8.23 -1.95 -16.42
C ASP A 120 9.43 -2.88 -16.65
N GLU A 121 10.45 -2.79 -15.80
CA GLU A 121 11.65 -3.66 -15.82
C GLU A 121 11.71 -4.61 -14.60
N GLY A 122 10.58 -4.81 -13.92
CA GLY A 122 10.54 -5.50 -12.62
C GLY A 122 10.70 -7.01 -12.68
N GLU A 123 11.46 -7.58 -11.73
CA GLU A 123 11.41 -9.03 -11.44
C GLU A 123 10.17 -9.41 -10.61
N GLU A 124 9.57 -8.43 -9.94
CA GLU A 124 8.36 -8.62 -9.15
C GLU A 124 7.12 -8.58 -10.04
N ARG A 125 6.32 -9.63 -9.96
CA ARG A 125 5.09 -9.80 -10.73
C ARG A 125 3.94 -10.28 -9.88
N ILE A 126 2.75 -10.22 -10.48
CA ILE A 126 1.48 -10.71 -9.94
C ILE A 126 0.77 -11.44 -11.07
N ASP A 127 0.31 -12.65 -10.79
CA ASP A 127 -0.47 -13.46 -11.72
C ASP A 127 -1.96 -13.29 -11.43
N GLY A 128 -2.71 -12.82 -12.43
CA GLY A 128 -4.16 -12.61 -12.32
C GLY A 128 -4.57 -11.19 -11.93
N ALA A 129 -5.82 -11.06 -11.47
CA ALA A 129 -6.39 -9.77 -11.11
C ALA A 129 -5.75 -9.19 -9.84
N ARG A 130 -5.79 -7.86 -9.74
CA ARG A 130 -5.29 -7.14 -8.57
C ARG A 130 -6.11 -5.91 -8.28
N VAL A 131 -6.03 -5.45 -7.04
CA VAL A 131 -6.52 -4.13 -6.61
C VAL A 131 -5.31 -3.30 -6.27
N SER A 132 -5.20 -2.11 -6.85
CA SER A 132 -4.19 -1.11 -6.51
C SER A 132 -4.77 -0.08 -5.56
N LEU A 133 -3.91 0.47 -4.71
CA LEU A 133 -4.19 1.64 -3.90
C LEU A 133 -3.27 2.78 -4.36
N LEU A 134 -3.85 3.90 -4.75
CA LEU A 134 -3.14 5.13 -5.07
C LEU A 134 -3.37 6.16 -3.97
N GLN A 135 -2.35 6.93 -3.63
CA GLN A 135 -2.48 8.06 -2.71
C GLN A 135 -2.27 9.37 -3.45
N PHE A 136 -3.17 10.32 -3.21
CA PHE A 136 -3.07 11.69 -3.69
C PHE A 136 -3.12 12.68 -2.53
N THR A 137 -2.48 13.83 -2.70
CA THR A 137 -2.68 14.99 -1.81
C THR A 137 -4.08 15.60 -2.01
N LYS A 138 -4.48 16.53 -1.14
CA LYS A 138 -5.76 17.26 -1.28
C LYS A 138 -5.88 18.09 -2.57
N ASP A 139 -4.75 18.39 -3.21
CA ASP A 139 -4.69 19.07 -4.51
C ASP A 139 -4.60 18.11 -5.71
N TRP A 140 -4.91 16.82 -5.50
CA TRP A 140 -4.83 15.77 -6.52
C TRP A 140 -3.43 15.69 -7.18
N GLN A 141 -2.38 15.80 -6.36
CA GLN A 141 -1.02 15.46 -6.77
C GLN A 141 -0.75 14.02 -6.34
N LEU A 142 -0.18 13.21 -7.24
CA LEU A 142 0.12 11.81 -6.95
C LEU A 142 1.28 11.73 -5.94
N VAL A 143 1.06 10.96 -4.88
CA VAL A 143 2.11 10.59 -3.91
C VAL A 143 2.76 9.28 -4.31
N GLY A 144 1.95 8.29 -4.74
CA GLY A 144 2.43 7.00 -5.20
C GLY A 144 1.31 5.96 -5.30
N GLY A 145 1.69 4.73 -5.64
CA GLY A 145 0.78 3.59 -5.71
C GLY A 145 1.36 2.31 -5.14
N LYS A 146 0.50 1.33 -4.86
CA LYS A 146 0.92 -0.05 -4.54
C LYS A 146 -0.13 -1.04 -5.01
N ASN A 147 0.28 -2.30 -5.19
CA ASN A 147 -0.65 -3.41 -5.12
C ASN A 147 -1.19 -3.49 -3.68
N LEU A 148 -2.51 -3.45 -3.52
CA LEU A 148 -3.15 -3.48 -2.22
C LEU A 148 -3.19 -4.90 -1.66
N ILE A 149 -3.58 -5.90 -2.45
CA ILE A 149 -3.81 -7.27 -1.97
C ILE A 149 -2.47 -7.99 -1.76
N GLU A 150 -1.98 -8.01 -0.53
CA GLU A 150 -0.78 -8.76 -0.14
C GLU A 150 -1.12 -10.14 0.41
N THR A 151 -2.33 -10.28 0.96
CA THR A 151 -2.83 -11.52 1.55
C THR A 151 -4.23 -11.81 1.03
N ALA A 152 -4.50 -13.06 0.69
CA ALA A 152 -5.83 -13.56 0.34
C ALA A 152 -6.24 -14.65 1.34
N VAL A 153 -7.48 -14.60 1.82
CA VAL A 153 -8.07 -15.62 2.71
C VAL A 153 -9.21 -16.30 1.98
N PHE A 154 -9.05 -17.60 1.76
CA PHE A 154 -10.03 -18.42 1.07
C PHE A 154 -10.26 -19.73 1.83
N GLU A 155 -11.52 -20.06 2.12
CA GLU A 155 -11.91 -21.25 2.91
C GLU A 155 -11.16 -21.38 4.24
N GLY A 156 -10.83 -20.23 4.87
CA GLY A 156 -10.09 -20.17 6.13
C GLY A 156 -8.58 -20.37 5.99
N ILE A 157 -8.07 -20.55 4.78
CA ILE A 157 -6.64 -20.65 4.48
C ILE A 157 -6.11 -19.28 4.06
N THR A 158 -4.98 -18.89 4.64
CA THR A 158 -4.27 -17.65 4.30
C THR A 158 -3.22 -17.92 3.24
N TYR A 159 -3.24 -17.13 2.18
CA TYR A 159 -2.28 -17.14 1.10
C TYR A 159 -1.61 -15.78 1.01
N THR A 160 -0.29 -15.74 0.95
CA THR A 160 0.49 -14.49 0.84
C THR A 160 1.07 -14.38 -0.56
N LEU A 161 1.05 -13.17 -1.13
CA LEU A 161 1.63 -12.89 -2.43
C LEU A 161 3.15 -13.15 -2.41
N ASN A 162 3.61 -14.07 -3.25
CA ASN A 162 5.02 -14.23 -3.59
C ASN A 162 5.30 -13.49 -4.90
N THR A 163 5.84 -12.28 -4.81
CA THR A 163 6.12 -11.41 -5.96
C THR A 163 7.18 -11.96 -6.91
N THR A 164 8.05 -12.88 -6.48
CA THR A 164 8.99 -13.57 -7.39
C THR A 164 8.27 -14.51 -8.35
N THR A 165 7.20 -15.15 -7.88
CA THR A 165 6.44 -16.10 -8.71
C THR A 165 5.17 -15.50 -9.31
N GLY A 166 4.62 -14.45 -8.70
CA GLY A 166 3.31 -13.88 -9.00
C GLY A 166 2.13 -14.54 -8.28
N ASN A 167 2.36 -15.62 -7.55
CA ASN A 167 1.29 -16.43 -6.97
C ASN A 167 1.02 -16.08 -5.50
N TYR A 168 -0.24 -16.17 -5.10
CA TYR A 168 -0.63 -16.24 -3.69
C TYR A 168 -0.42 -17.67 -3.21
N VAL A 169 0.42 -17.85 -2.20
CA VAL A 169 0.80 -19.19 -1.69
C VAL A 169 0.53 -19.32 -0.20
N ASP A 170 0.11 -20.50 0.24
CA ASP A 170 -0.02 -20.81 1.66
C ASP A 170 1.34 -21.21 2.28
N ASN A 171 1.33 -21.53 3.58
CA ASN A 171 2.54 -21.95 4.31
C ASN A 171 3.15 -23.26 3.81
N ASN A 172 2.43 -24.05 3.01
CA ASN A 172 2.93 -25.28 2.40
C ASN A 172 3.39 -25.07 0.95
N GLY A 173 3.32 -23.84 0.44
CA GLY A 173 3.63 -23.50 -0.95
C GLY A 173 2.53 -23.86 -1.94
N LEU A 174 1.32 -24.17 -1.47
CA LEU A 174 0.16 -24.39 -2.34
C LEU A 174 -0.35 -23.06 -2.86
N ILE A 175 -0.55 -22.99 -4.17
CA ILE A 175 -1.10 -21.80 -4.83
C ILE A 175 -2.60 -21.70 -4.53
N LEU A 176 -3.08 -20.48 -4.28
CA LEU A 176 -4.50 -20.18 -4.18
C LEU A 176 -5.23 -20.72 -5.40
N ASN A 177 -6.07 -21.73 -5.19
CA ASN A 177 -6.92 -22.31 -6.23
C ASN A 177 -8.36 -21.87 -6.00
N ASN A 178 -8.85 -21.01 -6.89
CA ASN A 178 -10.15 -20.38 -6.81
C ASN A 178 -11.20 -21.17 -7.61
N GLY A 179 -11.22 -22.50 -7.45
CA GLY A 179 -12.27 -23.39 -7.98
C GLY A 179 -12.28 -23.63 -9.50
N ALA A 180 -11.40 -22.98 -10.26
CA ALA A 180 -11.17 -23.27 -11.69
C ALA A 180 -9.83 -22.73 -12.22
N HIS A 181 -9.21 -21.79 -11.50
CA HIS A 181 -7.95 -21.15 -11.86
C HIS A 181 -7.11 -20.89 -10.61
N ASN A 182 -5.82 -20.66 -10.84
CA ASN A 182 -4.91 -20.19 -9.82
C ASN A 182 -5.05 -18.67 -9.65
N ASN A 183 -4.87 -18.19 -8.42
CA ASN A 183 -4.96 -16.78 -8.02
C ASN A 183 -6.34 -16.13 -8.27
N LEU A 184 -6.38 -14.81 -8.06
CA LEU A 184 -7.53 -13.94 -8.25
C LEU A 184 -7.83 -13.78 -9.75
N TYR A 185 -9.11 -13.72 -10.11
CA TYR A 185 -9.54 -13.70 -11.50
C TYR A 185 -10.44 -12.52 -11.82
N ARG A 186 -10.04 -11.76 -12.84
CA ARG A 186 -10.81 -10.76 -13.58
C ARG A 186 -11.88 -10.03 -12.76
N PHE A 187 -11.44 -9.02 -12.03
CA PHE A 187 -12.34 -8.05 -11.41
C PHE A 187 -12.91 -7.12 -12.49
N CYS A 188 -14.20 -7.21 -12.78
CA CYS A 188 -14.89 -6.42 -13.84
C CYS A 188 -15.86 -5.37 -13.25
N SER A 189 -15.81 -5.16 -11.94
CA SER A 189 -16.42 -4.01 -11.26
C SER A 189 -15.86 -3.91 -9.85
N GLY A 190 -16.30 -2.90 -9.11
CA GLY A 190 -16.08 -2.86 -7.68
C GLY A 190 -16.83 -1.73 -7.00
N SER A 191 -16.88 -1.78 -5.68
CA SER A 191 -17.56 -0.79 -4.86
C SER A 191 -16.81 -0.56 -3.55
N LEU A 192 -16.65 0.71 -3.18
CA LEU A 192 -16.06 1.10 -1.91
C LEU A 192 -17.15 1.28 -0.85
N ALA A 193 -17.10 0.50 0.22
CA ALA A 193 -17.77 0.84 1.46
C ALA A 193 -16.82 1.68 2.31
N ALA A 194 -17.01 3.00 2.29
CA ALA A 194 -16.17 3.95 3.03
C ALA A 194 -16.38 3.88 4.55
N GLU A 195 -17.52 3.38 5.00
CA GLU A 195 -17.91 3.31 6.41
C GLU A 195 -18.63 1.99 6.73
N GLY A 196 -18.84 1.72 8.02
CA GLY A 196 -19.55 0.53 8.50
C GLY A 196 -18.66 -0.65 8.89
N PHE A 197 -17.34 -0.55 8.67
CA PHE A 197 -16.35 -1.56 9.05
C PHE A 197 -15.29 -0.98 9.98
N VAL A 198 -14.69 -1.87 10.78
CA VAL A 198 -13.58 -1.54 11.67
C VAL A 198 -12.45 -2.55 11.52
N ASP A 199 -11.22 -2.11 11.76
CA ASP A 199 -10.06 -2.99 11.84
C ASP A 199 -10.03 -3.80 13.16
N ALA A 200 -8.97 -4.61 13.33
CA ALA A 200 -8.79 -5.42 14.54
C ALA A 200 -8.61 -4.59 15.83
N GLN A 201 -8.32 -3.29 15.71
CA GLN A 201 -8.19 -2.34 16.81
C GLN A 201 -9.48 -1.51 17.01
N GLY A 202 -10.55 -1.82 16.26
CA GLY A 202 -11.82 -1.12 16.32
C GLY A 202 -11.83 0.25 15.64
N GLN A 203 -10.81 0.59 14.85
CA GLN A 203 -10.77 1.84 14.10
C GLN A 203 -11.55 1.72 12.80
N PRO A 204 -12.34 2.74 12.40
CA PRO A 204 -13.03 2.75 11.12
C PRO A 204 -12.07 2.50 9.96
N THR A 205 -12.43 1.60 9.06
CA THR A 205 -11.62 1.25 7.89
C THR A 205 -12.50 1.01 6.67
N PRO A 206 -12.12 1.49 5.48
CA PRO A 206 -12.87 1.22 4.27
C PRO A 206 -12.65 -0.22 3.79
N ILE A 207 -13.67 -0.78 3.14
CA ILE A 207 -13.60 -2.08 2.45
C ILE A 207 -13.90 -1.87 0.97
N TRP A 208 -13.02 -2.37 0.12
CA TRP A 208 -13.24 -2.44 -1.33
C TRP A 208 -13.79 -3.82 -1.70
N PHE A 209 -14.99 -3.86 -2.29
CA PHE A 209 -15.55 -5.10 -2.82
C PHE A 209 -15.16 -5.27 -4.29
N ALA A 210 -14.47 -6.36 -4.60
CA ALA A 210 -14.00 -6.72 -5.93
C ALA A 210 -14.66 -8.04 -6.40
N PRO A 211 -15.83 -7.99 -7.06
CA PRO A 211 -16.46 -9.16 -7.68
C PRO A 211 -15.63 -9.70 -8.86
N GLU A 212 -15.50 -11.02 -8.96
CA GLU A 212 -14.90 -11.70 -10.10
C GLU A 212 -15.96 -11.95 -11.18
N GLU A 213 -15.64 -11.64 -12.43
CA GLU A 213 -16.57 -11.75 -13.57
C GLU A 213 -16.92 -13.19 -13.95
N SER A 214 -16.07 -14.15 -13.58
CA SER A 214 -16.29 -15.56 -13.86
C SER A 214 -15.74 -16.46 -12.78
N GLY A 215 -16.28 -17.68 -12.76
CA GLY A 215 -15.93 -18.71 -11.81
C GLY A 215 -17.18 -19.51 -11.48
N GLN A 216 -17.05 -20.82 -11.27
CA GLN A 216 -18.21 -21.68 -11.00
C GLN A 216 -18.93 -21.34 -9.69
N THR A 217 -18.39 -20.44 -8.87
CA THR A 217 -18.90 -20.10 -7.53
C THR A 217 -19.44 -18.68 -7.39
N GLY A 218 -19.39 -17.83 -8.43
CA GLY A 218 -19.85 -16.43 -8.36
C GLY A 218 -19.24 -15.69 -7.17
N ARG A 219 -17.94 -15.38 -7.24
CA ARG A 219 -17.14 -14.97 -6.08
C ARG A 219 -16.82 -13.48 -6.10
N GLY A 220 -16.83 -12.86 -4.93
CA GLY A 220 -16.22 -11.55 -4.74
C GLY A 220 -15.18 -11.57 -3.64
N TRP A 221 -14.46 -10.48 -3.50
CA TRP A 221 -13.45 -10.31 -2.46
C TRP A 221 -13.72 -9.01 -1.69
N ALA A 222 -13.79 -9.10 -0.37
CA ALA A 222 -13.71 -7.95 0.51
C ALA A 222 -12.23 -7.63 0.75
N VAL A 223 -11.75 -6.53 0.18
CA VAL A 223 -10.36 -6.08 0.30
C VAL A 223 -10.29 -4.96 1.32
N SER A 224 -9.67 -5.25 2.46
CA SER A 224 -9.40 -4.25 3.49
C SER A 224 -8.18 -3.40 3.16
N ALA A 225 -8.16 -2.19 3.72
CA ALA A 225 -7.10 -1.21 3.49
C ALA A 225 -5.71 -1.65 4.02
N ASP A 226 -5.66 -2.67 4.88
CA ASP A 226 -4.41 -3.30 5.34
C ASP A 226 -3.81 -4.30 4.33
N GLY A 227 -4.52 -4.56 3.22
CA GLY A 227 -4.08 -5.44 2.15
C GLY A 227 -4.54 -6.89 2.25
N THR A 228 -5.48 -7.19 3.14
CA THR A 228 -6.13 -8.50 3.21
C THR A 228 -7.35 -8.56 2.30
N ALA A 229 -7.45 -9.57 1.44
CA ALA A 229 -8.64 -9.89 0.67
C ALA A 229 -9.31 -11.15 1.24
N VAL A 230 -10.57 -11.06 1.62
CA VAL A 230 -11.36 -12.21 2.12
C VAL A 230 -12.40 -12.59 1.08
N ALA A 231 -12.42 -13.88 0.71
CA ALA A 231 -13.39 -14.39 -0.25
C ALA A 231 -14.83 -14.29 0.28
N LEU A 232 -15.74 -13.86 -0.59
CA LEU A 232 -17.19 -13.79 -0.38
C LEU A 232 -17.87 -14.67 -1.42
N HIS A 233 -18.54 -15.72 -0.95
CA HIS A 233 -19.31 -16.60 -1.82
C HIS A 233 -20.62 -15.94 -2.26
N GLY A 234 -20.98 -16.08 -3.53
CA GLY A 234 -22.23 -15.56 -4.09
C GLY A 234 -22.24 -14.06 -4.39
N LEU A 235 -21.07 -13.42 -4.48
CA LEU A 235 -20.93 -11.98 -4.74
C LEU A 235 -20.21 -11.68 -6.07
N GLY A 236 -20.21 -12.61 -7.04
CA GLY A 236 -19.65 -12.43 -8.39
C GLY A 236 -20.60 -12.91 -9.47
#